data_AF-A0A852X7C8-F1
#
_entry.id   AF-A0A852X7C8-F1
#
_cell.length_a   1.000
_cell.length_b   1.000
_cell.length_c   1.000
_cell.angle_alpha   90.00
_cell.angle_beta   90.00
_cell.angle_gamma   90.00
#
_symmetry.space_group_name_H-M   'P 1'
#
loop_
_entity.id
_entity.type
_entity.pdbx_description
1 polymer ?
#
loop_
_entity_poly.entity_id
_entity_poly.type
_entity_poly.pdbx_seq_one_letter_code
_entity_poly.pdbx_strand_id
1 'polypeptide(L)'
;MSTPDPGRIFADAPPGSVREAGTVTVRHGRLSVADPNLLEAAAPLTRAVPDGEHRVQVRLHDGLVAGVRVVLADGAVDRWVEALTSAGRGQVGVDGGAVLLIDPQTHADATTQQAEDLLDRIARSHDDTLPADLGGPVVGVVVSSGAGDGAYPMTWGLDADDGVVALVVDFLVLDDPALAAPDDGRLHGEITATLPCTPGASGHDVLRDHGVLVQVTDESRWLGLSRRRQVIVGDRHGRVAVVSVVDDQGRELTRADRADPLDELPVAYQLDGPAQEGLQLQIVLRP
;
A
#
# COMPACT_ATOMS: atom_id res chain seq x y z
N MET A 1 -15.87 -19.65 -4.38
CA MET A 1 -15.48 -18.86 -3.19
C MET A 1 -16.59 -17.86 -2.94
N SER A 2 -17.06 -17.74 -1.70
CA SER A 2 -17.96 -16.63 -1.31
C SER A 2 -17.19 -15.34 -1.51
N THR A 3 -17.81 -14.32 -2.11
CA THR A 3 -17.24 -12.97 -2.12
C THR A 3 -17.05 -12.56 -0.64
N PRO A 4 -15.88 -12.06 -0.22
CA PRO A 4 -15.68 -11.54 1.12
C PRO A 4 -16.76 -10.48 1.40
N ASP A 5 -17.36 -10.51 2.58
CA ASP A 5 -18.26 -9.45 3.01
C ASP A 5 -17.39 -8.25 3.43
N PRO A 6 -17.33 -7.18 2.62
CA PRO A 6 -16.44 -6.04 2.88
C PRO A 6 -16.79 -5.34 4.19
N GLY A 7 -18.02 -5.52 4.65
CA GLY A 7 -18.47 -5.05 5.96
C GLY A 7 -17.71 -5.70 7.09
N ARG A 8 -17.32 -6.98 6.99
CA ARG A 8 -16.65 -7.71 8.08
C ARG A 8 -15.28 -7.15 8.43
N ILE A 9 -14.58 -6.57 7.46
CA ILE A 9 -13.28 -5.90 7.68
C ILE A 9 -13.39 -4.84 8.79
N PHE A 10 -14.51 -4.11 8.82
CA PHE A 10 -14.72 -3.00 9.76
C PHE A 10 -15.80 -3.25 10.81
N ALA A 11 -16.77 -4.13 10.55
CA ALA A 11 -17.87 -4.45 11.48
C ALA A 11 -17.42 -5.43 12.56
N ASP A 12 -16.60 -6.42 12.20
CA ASP A 12 -16.06 -7.43 13.12
C ASP A 12 -14.72 -6.98 13.74
N ALA A 13 -14.34 -5.73 13.51
CA ALA A 13 -13.10 -5.14 13.98
C ALA A 13 -13.00 -5.15 15.52
N PRO A 14 -11.98 -5.80 16.12
CA PRO A 14 -11.69 -5.66 17.54
C PRO A 14 -11.47 -4.19 17.93
N PRO A 15 -11.72 -3.83 19.20
CA PRO A 15 -11.44 -2.50 19.71
C PRO A 15 -9.98 -2.08 19.43
N GLY A 16 -9.79 -0.84 18.99
CA GLY A 16 -8.45 -0.24 18.78
C GLY A 16 -7.74 -0.63 17.48
N SER A 17 -8.30 -1.55 16.68
CA SER A 17 -7.71 -1.94 15.38
C SER A 17 -8.33 -1.23 14.18
N VAL A 18 -9.13 -0.19 14.41
CA VAL A 18 -9.52 0.80 13.39
C VAL A 18 -8.94 2.14 13.79
N ARG A 19 -8.25 2.80 12.87
CA ARG A 19 -7.56 4.08 13.09
C ARG A 19 -8.02 5.11 12.06
N GLU A 20 -8.12 6.37 12.47
CA GLU A 20 -8.32 7.48 11.53
C GLU A 20 -7.05 7.70 10.71
N ALA A 21 -7.21 7.74 9.39
CA ALA A 21 -6.14 7.89 8.40
C ALA A 21 -6.08 9.29 7.77
N GLY A 22 -7.08 10.13 8.05
CA GLY A 22 -7.17 11.50 7.53
C GLY A 22 -8.54 11.77 6.91
N THR A 23 -8.58 12.70 5.96
CA THR A 23 -9.80 13.07 5.24
C THR A 23 -9.55 13.14 3.74
N VAL A 24 -10.60 12.86 2.96
CA VAL A 24 -10.64 13.13 1.52
C VAL A 24 -11.67 14.23 1.27
N THR A 25 -11.29 15.21 0.47
CA THR A 25 -12.19 16.31 0.09
C THR A 25 -12.81 16.00 -1.27
N VAL A 26 -14.13 15.85 -1.32
CA VAL A 26 -14.90 15.66 -2.57
C VAL A 26 -15.57 16.98 -2.94
N ARG A 27 -15.30 17.47 -4.16
CA ARG A 27 -15.87 18.73 -4.68
C ARG A 27 -16.69 18.54 -5.94
N HIS A 28 -16.47 17.44 -6.65
CA HIS A 28 -17.11 17.15 -7.93
C HIS A 28 -18.01 15.92 -7.85
N GLY A 29 -18.49 15.60 -6.65
CA GLY A 29 -19.41 14.51 -6.36
C GLY A 29 -18.92 13.12 -6.78
N ARG A 30 -17.60 12.91 -6.87
CA ARG A 30 -16.97 11.65 -7.30
C ARG A 30 -15.69 11.40 -6.52
N LEU A 31 -15.38 10.12 -6.33
CA LEU A 31 -14.13 9.64 -5.78
C LEU A 31 -13.39 8.79 -6.81
N SER A 32 -12.07 8.82 -6.73
CA SER A 32 -11.18 7.87 -7.39
C SER A 32 -10.35 7.14 -6.34
N VAL A 33 -10.07 5.87 -6.63
CA VAL A 33 -9.03 5.07 -5.97
C VAL A 33 -8.02 4.73 -7.05
N ALA A 34 -6.77 5.11 -6.83
CA ALA A 34 -5.71 4.93 -7.82
C ALA A 34 -4.44 4.44 -7.14
N ASP A 35 -3.55 3.87 -7.94
CA ASP A 35 -2.15 3.79 -7.56
C ASP A 35 -1.53 5.19 -7.68
N PRO A 36 -0.85 5.72 -6.64
CA PRO A 36 -0.17 7.00 -6.73
C PRO A 36 0.91 7.03 -7.83
N ASN A 37 1.53 5.90 -8.21
CA ASN A 37 2.51 5.83 -9.30
C ASN A 37 1.87 5.88 -10.70
N LEU A 38 0.55 5.65 -10.80
CA LEU A 38 -0.20 5.67 -12.05
C LEU A 38 -1.17 6.85 -12.06
N LEU A 39 -0.64 8.06 -11.89
CA LEU A 39 -1.39 9.31 -11.80
C LEU A 39 -2.40 9.50 -12.96
N GLU A 40 -2.04 9.13 -14.19
CA GLU A 40 -2.97 9.24 -15.34
C GLU A 40 -4.16 8.26 -15.27
N ALA A 41 -4.18 7.30 -14.34
CA ALA A 41 -5.14 6.21 -14.24
C ALA A 41 -6.23 6.39 -13.18
N ALA A 42 -6.35 7.56 -12.53
CA ALA A 42 -7.35 7.82 -11.49
C ALA A 42 -8.79 7.97 -12.03
N ALA A 43 -9.27 6.94 -12.73
CA ALA A 43 -10.61 6.90 -13.30
C ALA A 43 -11.68 7.03 -12.20
N PRO A 44 -12.67 7.94 -12.37
CA PRO A 44 -13.71 8.16 -11.37
C PRO A 44 -14.54 6.89 -11.16
N LEU A 45 -14.93 6.63 -9.91
CA LEU A 45 -15.94 5.63 -9.60
C LEU A 45 -17.32 6.08 -10.13
N THR A 46 -18.18 5.13 -10.49
CA THR A 46 -19.42 5.42 -11.21
C THR A 46 -20.49 6.10 -10.35
N ARG A 47 -20.49 5.84 -9.03
CA ARG A 47 -21.50 6.39 -8.11
C ARG A 47 -21.16 7.81 -7.70
N ALA A 48 -22.22 8.60 -7.51
CA ALA A 48 -22.09 9.91 -6.91
C ALA A 48 -21.79 9.79 -5.42
N VAL A 49 -20.98 10.73 -4.92
CA VAL A 49 -20.61 10.87 -3.52
C VAL A 49 -21.02 12.27 -3.08
N PRO A 50 -21.51 12.48 -1.84
CA PRO A 50 -21.78 13.83 -1.35
C PRO A 50 -20.53 14.72 -1.41
N ASP A 51 -20.70 15.98 -1.79
CA ASP A 51 -19.60 16.94 -1.66
C ASP A 51 -19.29 17.20 -0.18
N GLY A 52 -18.02 17.45 0.13
CA GLY A 52 -17.57 17.73 1.49
C GLY A 52 -16.28 17.01 1.87
N GLU A 53 -15.91 17.13 3.15
CA GLU A 53 -14.80 16.41 3.75
C GLU A 53 -15.31 15.10 4.36
N HIS A 54 -14.71 13.99 3.94
CA HIS A 54 -15.10 12.66 4.38
C HIS A 54 -13.95 12.00 5.13
N ARG A 55 -14.29 11.35 6.25
CA ARG A 55 -13.30 10.66 7.08
C ARG A 55 -12.79 9.42 6.39
N VAL A 56 -11.49 9.19 6.48
CA VAL A 56 -10.84 7.98 6.00
C VAL A 56 -10.34 7.20 7.20
N GLN A 57 -10.69 5.92 7.27
CA GLN A 57 -10.30 5.02 8.34
C GLN A 57 -9.55 3.83 7.75
N VAL A 58 -8.54 3.36 8.45
CA VAL A 58 -7.84 2.12 8.12
C VAL A 58 -8.13 1.05 9.15
N ARG A 59 -8.22 -0.19 8.67
CA ARG A 59 -8.29 -1.39 9.49
C ARG A 59 -6.87 -1.95 9.61
N LEU A 60 -6.40 -2.15 10.84
CA LEU A 60 -5.14 -2.81 11.14
C LEU A 60 -5.37 -4.27 11.53
N HIS A 61 -4.49 -5.16 11.07
CA HIS A 61 -4.40 -6.56 11.48
C HIS A 61 -2.92 -6.91 11.62
N ASP A 62 -2.48 -7.17 12.86
CA ASP A 62 -1.08 -7.48 13.20
C ASP A 62 -0.02 -6.54 12.58
N GLY A 63 -0.30 -5.24 12.57
CA GLY A 63 0.60 -4.22 12.03
C GLY A 63 0.40 -3.93 10.54
N LEU A 64 -0.37 -4.75 9.83
CA LEU A 64 -0.69 -4.53 8.41
C LEU A 64 -2.01 -3.78 8.24
N VAL A 65 -2.10 -2.95 7.21
CA VAL A 65 -3.38 -2.38 6.78
C VAL A 65 -4.18 -3.43 6.04
N ALA A 66 -5.24 -3.94 6.67
CA ALA A 66 -6.14 -4.92 6.07
C ALA A 66 -7.18 -4.32 5.13
N GLY A 67 -7.48 -3.03 5.29
CA GLY A 67 -8.37 -2.32 4.38
C GLY A 67 -8.50 -0.85 4.74
N VAL A 68 -9.03 -0.08 3.81
CA VAL A 68 -9.36 1.34 4.01
C VAL A 68 -10.84 1.59 3.74
N ARG A 69 -11.45 2.44 4.55
CA ARG A 69 -12.84 2.86 4.43
C ARG A 69 -12.94 4.37 4.38
N VAL A 70 -13.65 4.89 3.38
CA VAL A 70 -14.15 6.27 3.38
C VAL A 70 -15.56 6.27 3.96
N VAL A 71 -15.79 7.05 5.02
CA VAL A 71 -17.12 7.22 5.64
C VAL A 71 -17.79 8.42 5.00
N LEU A 72 -18.84 8.17 4.22
CA LEU A 72 -19.51 9.15 3.36
C LEU A 72 -20.78 9.75 3.96
N ALA A 73 -21.43 8.98 4.84
CA ALA A 73 -22.59 9.41 5.59
C ALA A 73 -22.68 8.61 6.90
N ASP A 74 -23.37 9.17 7.88
CA ASP A 74 -23.74 8.44 9.08
C ASP A 74 -24.88 7.47 8.75
N GLY A 75 -24.76 6.21 9.18
CA GLY A 75 -25.79 5.20 8.93
C GLY A 75 -25.25 3.78 8.94
N ALA A 76 -26.16 2.81 8.96
CA ALA A 76 -25.81 1.41 8.77
C ALA A 76 -25.76 1.09 7.28
N VAL A 77 -24.79 0.26 6.89
CA VAL A 77 -24.79 -0.37 5.57
C VAL A 77 -25.84 -1.46 5.56
N ASP A 78 -26.80 -1.38 4.65
CA ASP A 78 -27.78 -2.43 4.38
C ASP A 78 -27.21 -3.47 3.41
N ARG A 79 -26.48 -3.01 2.38
CA ARG A 79 -25.88 -3.90 1.38
C ARG A 79 -24.57 -3.39 0.81
N TRP A 80 -23.73 -4.35 0.39
CA TRP A 80 -22.49 -4.09 -0.33
C TRP A 80 -22.65 -4.38 -1.82
N VAL A 81 -22.15 -3.48 -2.65
CA VAL A 81 -22.08 -3.66 -4.10
C VAL A 81 -20.70 -3.30 -4.62
N GLU A 82 -20.30 -3.89 -5.75
CA GLU A 82 -19.02 -3.56 -6.37
C GLU A 82 -18.92 -2.07 -6.73
N ALA A 83 -17.78 -1.46 -6.43
CA ALA A 83 -17.48 -0.09 -6.80
C ALA A 83 -16.73 -0.07 -8.13
N LEU A 84 -17.47 0.16 -9.21
CA LEU A 84 -16.90 0.20 -10.56
C LEU A 84 -16.34 1.58 -10.87
N THR A 85 -15.20 1.62 -11.56
CA THR A 85 -14.70 2.80 -12.27
C THR A 85 -15.53 3.06 -13.53
N SER A 86 -15.40 4.24 -14.12
CA SER A 86 -15.98 4.57 -15.43
C SER A 86 -15.52 3.63 -16.57
N ALA A 87 -14.38 2.95 -16.38
CA ALA A 87 -13.86 1.92 -17.28
C ALA A 87 -14.41 0.50 -16.98
N GLY A 88 -15.32 0.35 -16.01
CA GLY A 88 -15.93 -0.93 -15.64
C GLY A 88 -15.06 -1.83 -14.77
N ARG A 89 -14.03 -1.29 -14.10
CA ARG A 89 -13.15 -2.06 -13.20
C ARG A 89 -13.61 -1.92 -11.75
N GLY A 90 -13.81 -3.03 -11.04
CA GLY A 90 -14.15 -3.05 -9.61
C GLY A 90 -12.96 -3.27 -8.67
N GLN A 91 -11.74 -3.18 -9.20
CA GLN A 91 -10.50 -3.35 -8.44
C GLN A 91 -9.52 -2.21 -8.77
N VAL A 92 -8.75 -1.80 -7.78
CA VAL A 92 -7.58 -0.93 -7.95
C VAL A 92 -6.34 -1.82 -8.07
N GLY A 93 -5.57 -1.62 -9.15
CA GLY A 93 -4.24 -2.22 -9.27
C GLY A 93 -3.23 -1.35 -8.54
N VAL A 94 -2.33 -1.97 -7.78
CA VAL A 94 -1.28 -1.32 -7.00
C VAL A 94 0.07 -1.89 -7.42
N ASP A 95 0.98 -1.00 -7.74
CA ASP A 95 2.36 -1.14 -8.22
C ASP A 95 3.17 -0.02 -7.53
N GLY A 96 3.44 -0.22 -6.24
CA GLY A 96 4.00 0.79 -5.33
C GLY A 96 3.61 0.60 -3.86
N GLY A 97 2.84 -0.44 -3.53
CA GLY A 97 2.43 -0.76 -2.16
C GLY A 97 1.50 0.26 -1.51
N ALA A 98 0.79 1.09 -2.29
CA ALA A 98 -0.13 2.08 -1.76
C ALA A 98 -1.29 2.41 -2.72
N VAL A 99 -2.38 2.93 -2.15
CA VAL A 99 -3.53 3.51 -2.87
C VAL A 99 -3.71 4.98 -2.49
N LEU A 100 -4.10 5.79 -3.46
CA LEU A 100 -4.50 7.18 -3.30
C LEU A 100 -6.03 7.29 -3.39
N LEU A 101 -6.64 7.86 -2.35
CA LEU A 101 -8.04 8.26 -2.30
C LEU A 101 -8.15 9.77 -2.55
N ILE A 102 -8.79 10.16 -3.65
CA ILE A 102 -8.86 11.58 -4.06
C ILE A 102 -10.08 11.89 -4.92
N ASP A 103 -10.47 13.17 -4.96
CA ASP A 103 -11.39 13.70 -5.98
C ASP A 103 -10.70 13.70 -7.36
N PRO A 104 -11.29 13.06 -8.38
CA PRO A 104 -10.64 12.84 -9.68
C PRO A 104 -10.26 14.13 -10.40
N GLN A 105 -11.08 15.18 -10.29
CA GLN A 105 -10.80 16.45 -10.95
C GLN A 105 -9.69 17.20 -10.23
N THR A 106 -9.68 17.18 -8.90
CA THR A 106 -8.59 17.74 -8.10
C THR A 106 -7.25 17.08 -8.44
N HIS A 107 -7.28 15.77 -8.68
CA HIS A 107 -6.12 15.03 -9.16
C HIS A 107 -5.73 15.43 -10.59
N ALA A 108 -6.70 15.54 -11.51
CA ALA A 108 -6.45 15.94 -12.90
C ALA A 108 -5.90 17.37 -13.05
N ASP A 109 -6.26 18.26 -12.12
CA ASP A 109 -5.79 19.64 -12.08
C ASP A 109 -4.38 19.78 -11.47
N ALA A 110 -3.82 18.69 -10.92
CA ALA A 110 -2.48 18.68 -10.36
C ALA A 110 -1.43 18.89 -11.46
N THR A 111 -0.45 19.75 -11.18
CA THR A 111 0.74 19.85 -12.02
C THR A 111 1.62 18.62 -11.85
N THR A 112 2.42 18.30 -12.87
CA THR A 112 3.42 17.22 -12.81
C THR A 112 4.33 17.37 -11.58
N GLN A 113 4.79 18.58 -11.27
CA GLN A 113 5.64 18.83 -10.10
C GLN A 113 4.94 18.48 -8.79
N GLN A 114 3.68 18.87 -8.61
CA GLN A 114 2.92 18.55 -7.38
C GLN A 114 2.74 17.04 -7.20
N ALA A 115 2.55 16.33 -8.30
CA ALA A 115 2.39 14.88 -8.26
C ALA A 115 3.73 14.18 -7.99
N GLU A 116 4.83 14.65 -8.59
CA GLU A 116 6.19 14.18 -8.29
C GLU A 116 6.57 14.45 -6.82
N ASP A 117 6.26 15.62 -6.28
CA ASP A 117 6.52 15.95 -4.88
C ASP A 117 5.74 15.01 -3.92
N LEU A 118 4.50 14.63 -4.28
CA LEU A 118 3.72 13.65 -3.53
C LEU A 118 4.38 12.27 -3.59
N LEU A 119 4.81 11.82 -4.76
CA LEU A 119 5.52 10.55 -4.95
C LEU A 119 6.82 10.49 -4.12
N ASP A 120 7.61 11.55 -4.16
CA ASP A 120 8.83 11.68 -3.36
C ASP A 120 8.55 11.60 -1.86
N ARG A 121 7.39 12.09 -1.40
CA ARG A 121 6.98 11.97 0.00
C ARG A 121 6.54 10.55 0.33
N ILE A 122 5.79 9.89 -0.55
CA ILE A 122 5.38 8.50 -0.38
C ILE A 122 6.62 7.62 -0.26
N ALA A 123 7.59 7.76 -1.17
CA ALA A 123 8.83 6.99 -1.17
C ALA A 123 9.70 7.17 0.08
N ARG A 124 9.57 8.31 0.78
CA ARG A 124 10.30 8.60 2.02
C ARG A 124 9.50 8.28 3.29
N SER A 125 8.19 8.06 3.16
CA SER A 125 7.30 7.76 4.27
C SER A 125 7.49 6.33 4.73
N HIS A 126 7.42 6.11 6.05
CA HIS A 126 7.32 4.78 6.65
C HIS A 126 5.97 4.60 7.36
N ASP A 127 5.08 5.60 7.24
CA ASP A 127 3.76 5.57 7.82
C ASP A 127 2.78 4.87 6.86
N ASP A 128 1.88 4.05 7.41
CA ASP A 128 0.80 3.39 6.64
C ASP A 128 -0.13 4.38 5.93
N THR A 129 -0.14 5.63 6.37
CA THR A 129 -1.09 6.66 5.95
C THR A 129 -0.37 7.98 5.80
N LEU A 130 -0.53 8.64 4.66
CA LEU A 130 0.07 9.94 4.38
C LEU A 130 -0.99 10.90 3.82
N PRO A 131 -1.08 12.16 4.31
CA PRO A 131 -1.96 13.14 3.72
C PRO A 131 -1.49 13.51 2.31
N ALA A 132 -2.41 13.52 1.35
CA ALA A 132 -2.17 13.99 -0.01
C ALA A 132 -2.51 15.48 -0.10
N ASP A 133 -1.51 16.33 0.12
CA ASP A 133 -1.56 17.74 -0.24
C ASP A 133 -0.82 17.94 -1.57
N LEU A 134 -1.54 18.29 -2.64
CA LEU A 134 -0.94 18.56 -3.94
C LEU A 134 -0.41 20.01 -3.95
N GLY A 135 0.55 20.31 -3.07
CA GLY A 135 1.12 21.67 -2.90
C GLY A 135 0.16 22.70 -2.30
N GLY A 136 -0.87 22.25 -1.58
CA GLY A 136 -1.93 23.09 -1.03
C GLY A 136 -2.56 22.49 0.24
N PRO A 137 -3.86 22.69 0.51
CA PRO A 137 -4.52 21.94 1.57
C PRO A 137 -4.54 20.45 1.27
N VAL A 138 -4.71 19.61 2.30
CA VAL A 138 -4.89 18.17 2.15
C VAL A 138 -6.20 17.91 1.39
N VAL A 139 -6.12 17.19 0.29
CA VAL A 139 -7.25 16.89 -0.60
C VAL A 139 -7.58 15.40 -0.65
N GLY A 140 -6.68 14.55 -0.16
CA GLY A 140 -6.84 13.10 -0.15
C GLY A 140 -5.92 12.42 0.85
N VAL A 141 -5.91 11.09 0.79
CA VAL A 141 -5.10 10.24 1.66
C VAL A 141 -4.43 9.16 0.81
N VAL A 142 -3.14 8.96 1.03
CA VAL A 142 -2.41 7.79 0.56
C VAL A 142 -2.41 6.76 1.68
N VAL A 143 -2.72 5.51 1.36
CA VAL A 143 -2.76 4.40 2.32
C VAL A 143 -1.92 3.25 1.78
N SER A 144 -1.01 2.73 2.58
CA SER A 144 -0.25 1.52 2.24
C SER A 144 -1.20 0.32 2.11
N SER A 145 -1.03 -0.46 1.06
CA SER A 145 -1.70 -1.75 0.93
C SER A 145 -0.92 -2.77 1.76
N GLY A 146 -1.52 -3.30 2.83
CA GLY A 146 -0.81 -4.12 3.81
C GLY A 146 -0.10 -5.35 3.22
N ALA A 147 -0.59 -5.92 2.12
CA ALA A 147 0.04 -7.04 1.43
C ALA A 147 1.09 -6.62 0.37
N GLY A 148 1.24 -5.33 0.08
CA GLY A 148 2.08 -4.80 -1.00
C GLY A 148 1.34 -4.65 -2.32
N ASP A 149 1.99 -4.99 -3.43
CA ASP A 149 1.41 -4.86 -4.77
C ASP A 149 0.31 -5.90 -5.03
N GLY A 150 -0.67 -5.55 -5.86
CA GLY A 150 -1.80 -6.44 -6.11
C GLY A 150 -3.00 -5.77 -6.76
N ALA A 151 -4.10 -6.51 -6.86
CA ALA A 151 -5.39 -6.01 -7.35
C ALA A 151 -6.43 -6.14 -6.23
N TYR A 152 -6.89 -4.99 -5.73
CA TYR A 152 -7.69 -4.92 -4.51
C TYR A 152 -9.14 -4.53 -4.83
N PRO A 153 -10.14 -5.32 -4.39
CA PRO A 153 -11.52 -5.03 -4.68
C PRO A 153 -12.01 -3.78 -3.95
N MET A 154 -12.87 -3.04 -4.65
CA MET A 154 -13.51 -1.84 -4.17
C MET A 154 -15.01 -2.08 -4.06
N THR A 155 -15.61 -1.65 -2.95
CA THR A 155 -17.05 -1.87 -2.70
C THR A 155 -17.73 -0.66 -2.08
N TRP A 156 -18.96 -0.40 -2.52
CA TRP A 156 -19.85 0.58 -1.93
C TRP A 156 -20.71 -0.07 -0.86
N GLY A 157 -20.71 0.51 0.33
CA GLY A 157 -21.75 0.30 1.32
C GLY A 157 -22.92 1.22 1.03
N LEU A 158 -24.10 0.63 0.83
CA LEU A 158 -25.34 1.35 0.59
C LEU A 158 -26.28 1.21 1.78
N ASP A 159 -27.02 2.28 2.09
CA ASP A 159 -28.16 2.20 3.01
C ASP A 159 -29.41 1.58 2.33
N ALA A 160 -30.51 1.50 3.09
CA ALA A 160 -31.77 0.93 2.63
C ALA A 160 -32.44 1.71 1.49
N ASP A 161 -32.06 2.97 1.27
CA ASP A 161 -32.59 3.88 0.26
C ASP A 161 -31.63 4.04 -0.94
N ASP A 162 -30.64 3.16 -1.07
CA ASP A 162 -29.58 3.16 -2.09
C ASP A 162 -28.58 4.33 -1.99
N GLY A 163 -28.59 5.06 -0.87
CA GLY A 163 -27.63 6.09 -0.54
C GLY A 163 -26.24 5.50 -0.25
N VAL A 164 -25.18 6.17 -0.72
CA VAL A 164 -23.79 5.74 -0.42
C VAL A 164 -23.41 6.17 0.99
N VAL A 165 -23.06 5.20 1.83
CA VAL A 165 -22.63 5.45 3.22
C VAL A 165 -21.15 5.18 3.43
N ALA A 166 -20.56 4.29 2.63
CA ALA A 166 -19.13 3.97 2.70
C ALA A 166 -18.54 3.52 1.36
N LEU A 167 -17.26 3.78 1.18
CA LEU A 167 -16.40 3.10 0.20
C LEU A 167 -15.40 2.24 0.98
N VAL A 168 -15.18 0.99 0.57
CA VAL A 168 -14.15 0.12 1.13
C VAL A 168 -13.23 -0.37 0.03
N VAL A 169 -11.92 -0.33 0.30
CA VAL A 169 -10.90 -1.07 -0.44
C VAL A 169 -10.36 -2.15 0.49
N ASP A 170 -10.49 -3.41 0.07
CA ASP A 170 -10.04 -4.57 0.83
C ASP A 170 -8.65 -4.98 0.36
N PHE A 171 -7.67 -4.97 1.26
CA PHE A 171 -6.30 -5.38 0.94
C PHE A 171 -6.07 -6.89 1.06
N LEU A 172 -7.14 -7.66 1.27
CA LEU A 172 -7.17 -9.14 1.30
C LEU A 172 -6.29 -9.77 2.38
N VAL A 173 -5.80 -8.97 3.34
CA VAL A 173 -4.94 -9.41 4.44
C VAL A 173 -5.64 -10.44 5.33
N LEU A 174 -6.95 -10.31 5.53
CA LEU A 174 -7.73 -11.23 6.37
C LEU A 174 -8.09 -12.53 5.66
N ASP A 175 -8.06 -12.54 4.32
CA ASP A 175 -8.38 -13.70 3.49
C ASP A 175 -7.14 -14.53 3.16
N ASP A 176 -5.94 -13.94 3.24
CA ASP A 176 -4.67 -14.62 3.08
C ASP A 176 -4.29 -15.36 4.38
N PRO A 177 -4.25 -16.70 4.40
CA PRO A 177 -3.91 -17.47 5.61
C PRO A 177 -2.53 -17.13 6.19
N ALA A 178 -1.57 -16.74 5.35
CA ALA A 178 -0.23 -16.36 5.79
C ALA A 178 -0.23 -15.03 6.55
N LEU A 179 -1.06 -14.09 6.10
CA LEU A 179 -1.16 -12.76 6.71
C LEU A 179 -2.18 -12.69 7.85
N ALA A 180 -3.22 -13.53 7.80
CA ALA A 180 -4.27 -13.58 8.80
C ALA A 180 -3.82 -14.26 10.11
N ALA A 181 -2.82 -15.13 10.05
CA ALA A 181 -2.30 -15.82 11.23
C ALA A 181 -1.57 -14.84 12.18
N PRO A 182 -1.79 -14.97 13.51
CA PRO A 182 -1.04 -14.22 14.52
C PRO A 182 0.47 -14.43 14.34
N ASP A 183 1.24 -13.36 14.49
CA ASP A 183 2.71 -13.47 14.48
C ASP A 183 3.08 -14.16 15.77
N ASP A 184 3.66 -15.35 15.68
CA ASP A 184 4.33 -15.92 16.84
C ASP A 184 5.78 -15.41 16.97
N GLY A 185 6.21 -14.53 16.04
CA GLY A 185 7.53 -13.93 15.99
C GLY A 185 8.63 -14.96 15.70
N ARG A 186 8.28 -16.18 15.30
CA ARG A 186 9.24 -17.28 15.15
C ARG A 186 9.46 -17.63 13.69
N LEU A 187 10.72 -17.52 13.28
CA LEU A 187 11.20 -18.16 12.06
C LEU A 187 11.21 -19.69 12.25
N HIS A 188 10.25 -20.37 11.64
CA HIS A 188 10.19 -21.84 11.61
C HIS A 188 11.11 -22.42 10.52
N GLY A 189 12.42 -22.15 10.63
CA GLY A 189 13.46 -22.68 9.74
C GLY A 189 14.29 -21.62 9.01
N GLU A 190 15.30 -22.08 8.27
CA GLU A 190 16.07 -21.21 7.38
C GLU A 190 15.31 -21.00 6.07
N ILE A 191 15.06 -19.75 5.69
CA ILE A 191 14.38 -19.40 4.44
C ILE A 191 15.39 -18.70 3.56
N THR A 192 15.62 -19.26 2.37
CA THR A 192 16.36 -18.59 1.31
C THR A 192 15.39 -18.17 0.21
N ALA A 193 15.26 -16.87 -0.03
CA ALA A 193 14.50 -16.33 -1.14
C ALA A 193 15.41 -15.57 -2.09
N THR A 194 15.21 -15.76 -3.39
CA THR A 194 15.95 -15.03 -4.43
C THR A 194 14.97 -14.14 -5.17
N LEU A 195 15.11 -12.84 -4.96
CA LEU A 195 14.22 -11.82 -5.49
C LEU A 195 14.86 -11.15 -6.72
N PRO A 196 14.14 -11.00 -7.84
CA PRO A 196 14.57 -10.06 -8.87
C PRO A 196 14.46 -8.64 -8.30
N CYS A 197 15.55 -7.88 -8.29
CA CYS A 197 15.53 -6.47 -7.90
C CYS A 197 15.04 -5.61 -9.07
N THR A 198 13.91 -5.97 -9.66
CA THR A 198 13.18 -5.09 -10.59
C THR A 198 12.39 -4.07 -9.77
N PRO A 199 12.32 -2.80 -10.21
CA PRO A 199 11.46 -1.81 -9.57
C PRO A 199 10.01 -2.32 -9.51
N GLY A 200 9.34 -2.15 -8.36
CA GLY A 200 8.00 -2.70 -8.14
C GLY A 200 7.99 -4.19 -7.77
N ALA A 201 9.16 -4.83 -7.61
CA ALA A 201 9.21 -6.13 -6.96
C ALA A 201 8.95 -5.95 -5.45
N SER A 202 7.74 -6.27 -5.02
CA SER A 202 7.39 -6.43 -3.61
C SER A 202 6.92 -7.87 -3.33
N GLY A 203 7.13 -8.33 -2.10
CA GLY A 203 6.51 -9.54 -1.58
C GLY A 203 6.78 -10.83 -2.36
N HIS A 204 7.93 -11.46 -2.11
CA HIS A 204 8.07 -12.89 -2.44
C HIS A 204 7.13 -13.68 -1.55
N ASP A 205 6.24 -14.52 -2.10
CA ASP A 205 5.26 -15.30 -1.33
C ASP A 205 5.92 -16.03 -0.15
N VAL A 206 7.09 -16.64 -0.40
CA VAL A 206 7.89 -17.32 0.64
C VAL A 206 8.32 -16.39 1.79
N LEU A 207 8.66 -15.13 1.55
CA LEU A 207 9.03 -14.21 2.63
C LEU A 207 7.79 -13.67 3.35
N ARG A 208 6.70 -13.47 2.60
CA ARG A 208 5.39 -13.04 3.11
C ARG A 208 4.79 -14.09 4.07
N ASP A 209 4.93 -15.38 3.75
CA ASP A 209 4.56 -16.52 4.61
C ASP A 209 5.24 -16.50 5.99
N HIS A 210 6.33 -15.76 6.11
CA HIS A 210 7.14 -15.64 7.32
C HIS A 210 7.18 -14.21 7.87
N GLY A 211 6.21 -13.37 7.49
CA GLY A 211 6.07 -12.01 8.02
C GLY A 211 7.18 -11.04 7.61
N VAL A 212 8.00 -11.41 6.63
CA VAL A 212 9.08 -10.56 6.08
C VAL A 212 8.58 -9.84 4.84
N LEU A 213 8.64 -8.52 4.90
CA LEU A 213 8.31 -7.63 3.81
C LEU A 213 9.60 -7.19 3.13
N VAL A 214 9.63 -7.29 1.80
CA VAL A 214 10.71 -6.77 0.98
C VAL A 214 10.14 -5.82 -0.04
N GLN A 215 10.75 -4.64 -0.10
CA GLN A 215 10.40 -3.60 -1.04
C GLN A 215 11.65 -3.18 -1.82
N VAL A 216 11.55 -3.19 -3.14
CA VAL A 216 12.60 -2.70 -4.04
C VAL A 216 12.08 -1.46 -4.78
N THR A 217 12.67 -0.30 -4.47
CA THR A 217 12.33 0.97 -5.12
C THR A 217 13.49 1.48 -5.98
N ASP A 218 13.18 2.21 -7.05
CA ASP A 218 14.19 2.97 -7.80
C ASP A 218 14.35 4.36 -7.15
N GLU A 219 15.55 4.69 -6.68
CA GLU A 219 15.93 6.07 -6.38
C GLU A 219 16.20 6.79 -7.71
N SER A 220 15.16 7.40 -8.27
CA SER A 220 15.28 8.25 -9.44
C SER A 220 15.78 9.64 -9.05
N ARG A 221 17.10 9.85 -8.94
CA ARG A 221 17.63 11.22 -9.08
C ARG A 221 17.71 11.59 -10.55
N TRP A 222 16.82 12.49 -10.96
CA TRP A 222 16.94 13.30 -12.16
C TRP A 222 18.35 13.90 -12.25
N LEU A 223 19.16 13.38 -13.18
CA LEU A 223 20.28 14.03 -13.90
C LEU A 223 21.06 13.03 -14.79
N GLY A 224 20.42 11.95 -15.28
CA GLY A 224 21.00 11.08 -16.32
C GLY A 224 22.26 10.31 -15.94
N LEU A 225 22.60 10.22 -14.65
CA LEU A 225 23.81 9.58 -14.17
C LEU A 225 23.47 8.65 -12.99
N SER A 226 23.39 7.35 -13.30
CA SER A 226 23.19 6.18 -12.40
C SER A 226 21.76 5.95 -11.88
N ARG A 227 21.14 4.84 -12.28
CA ARG A 227 19.95 4.29 -11.60
C ARG A 227 20.43 3.68 -10.28
N ARG A 228 19.86 4.13 -9.16
CA ARG A 228 20.11 3.54 -7.85
C ARG A 228 18.85 2.79 -7.45
N ARG A 229 18.99 1.60 -6.87
CA ARG A 229 17.87 0.87 -6.28
C ARG A 229 18.03 0.86 -4.78
N GLN A 230 16.94 1.09 -4.07
CA GLN A 230 16.87 0.92 -2.63
C GLN A 230 16.14 -0.38 -2.35
N VAL A 231 16.80 -1.26 -1.58
CA VAL A 231 16.23 -2.50 -1.09
C VAL A 231 15.95 -2.31 0.39
N ILE A 232 14.69 -2.45 0.78
CA ILE A 232 14.24 -2.39 2.16
C ILE A 232 13.76 -3.79 2.55
N VAL A 233 14.39 -4.37 3.56
CA VAL A 233 13.93 -5.60 4.20
C VAL A 233 13.41 -5.25 5.58
N GLY A 234 12.18 -5.63 5.89
CA GLY A 234 11.57 -5.40 7.18
C GLY A 234 10.57 -6.49 7.55
N ASP A 235 9.91 -6.33 8.68
CA ASP A 235 8.80 -7.17 9.08
C ASP A 235 7.44 -6.47 8.92
N ARG A 236 6.37 -7.22 9.15
CA ARG A 236 4.98 -6.72 9.14
C ARG A 236 4.63 -5.71 10.24
N HIS A 237 5.54 -5.44 11.16
CA HIS A 237 5.40 -4.40 12.19
C HIS A 237 6.15 -3.11 11.83
N GLY A 238 6.67 -3.00 10.61
CA GLY A 238 7.40 -1.83 10.14
C GLY A 238 8.82 -1.75 10.68
N ARG A 239 9.35 -2.81 11.31
CA ARG A 239 10.76 -2.87 11.72
C ARG A 239 11.61 -3.14 10.49
N VAL A 240 12.56 -2.26 10.20
CA VAL A 240 13.43 -2.37 9.02
C VAL A 240 14.78 -2.98 9.42
N ALA A 241 15.12 -4.12 8.84
CA ALA A 241 16.37 -4.85 9.05
C ALA A 241 17.52 -4.28 8.22
N VAL A 242 17.26 -3.96 6.95
CA VAL A 242 18.30 -3.62 5.98
C VAL A 242 17.77 -2.58 5.02
N VAL A 243 18.53 -1.49 4.86
CA VAL A 243 18.40 -0.58 3.74
C VAL A 243 19.70 -0.58 2.95
N SER A 244 19.69 -1.18 1.76
CA SER A 244 20.82 -1.18 0.83
C SER A 244 20.51 -0.33 -0.38
N VAL A 245 21.40 0.61 -0.68
CA VAL A 245 21.39 1.33 -1.96
C VAL A 245 22.37 0.65 -2.89
N VAL A 246 21.91 0.19 -4.05
CA VAL A 246 22.73 -0.49 -5.04
C VAL A 246 22.78 0.31 -6.34
N ASP A 247 23.93 0.33 -7.01
CA ASP A 247 24.07 0.94 -8.32
C ASP A 247 23.59 0.04 -9.46
N ASP A 248 23.67 0.55 -10.68
CA ASP A 248 23.37 -0.14 -11.93
C ASP A 248 24.38 -1.25 -12.28
N GLN A 249 25.35 -1.53 -11.42
CA GLN A 249 26.27 -2.66 -11.51
C GLN A 249 26.05 -3.67 -10.37
N GLY A 250 25.02 -3.46 -9.53
CA GLY A 250 24.74 -4.29 -8.37
C GLY A 250 25.69 -4.06 -7.21
N ARG A 251 26.52 -3.01 -7.24
CA ARG A 251 27.39 -2.68 -6.12
C ARG A 251 26.60 -1.96 -5.06
N GLU A 252 26.68 -2.46 -3.84
CA GLU A 252 26.18 -1.78 -2.66
C GLU A 252 26.97 -0.47 -2.45
N LEU A 253 26.29 0.66 -2.65
CA LEU A 253 26.81 2.01 -2.47
C LEU A 253 26.74 2.42 -1.01
N THR A 254 25.71 1.99 -0.28
CA THR A 254 25.52 2.32 1.13
C THR A 254 24.65 1.25 1.78
N ARG A 255 25.09 0.78 2.94
CA ARG A 255 24.33 -0.04 3.87
C ARG A 255 24.00 0.81 5.09
N ALA A 256 22.73 1.02 5.35
CA ALA A 256 22.30 1.58 6.63
C ALA A 256 21.68 0.45 7.45
N ASP A 257 22.44 -0.07 8.42
CA ASP A 257 21.87 -0.84 9.53
C ASP A 257 21.15 0.19 10.42
N ARG A 258 19.87 0.47 10.13
CA ARG A 258 19.13 1.44 10.95
C ARG A 258 18.73 0.75 12.26
N ALA A 259 19.39 1.19 13.33
CA ALA A 259 19.31 0.65 14.67
C ALA A 259 17.97 0.94 15.38
N ASP A 260 16.89 0.27 14.95
CA ASP A 260 16.10 -0.45 15.94
C ASP A 260 16.54 -1.90 15.81
N PRO A 261 17.28 -2.45 16.78
CA PRO A 261 17.85 -3.77 16.63
C PRO A 261 16.72 -4.78 16.50
N LEU A 262 16.59 -5.33 15.30
CA LEU A 262 16.10 -6.69 15.13
C LEU A 262 17.17 -7.64 15.68
N ASP A 263 17.39 -7.62 17.00
CA ASP A 263 18.19 -8.64 17.67
C ASP A 263 17.56 -10.05 17.51
N GLU A 264 16.35 -10.13 16.92
CA GLU A 264 15.54 -11.33 16.80
C GLU A 264 15.30 -11.82 15.36
N LEU A 265 15.68 -11.07 14.31
CA LEU A 265 15.63 -11.56 12.92
C LEU A 265 17.06 -11.65 12.36
N PRO A 266 17.68 -12.84 12.31
CA PRO A 266 18.98 -13.03 11.67
C PRO A 266 18.78 -13.04 10.15
N VAL A 267 18.66 -11.85 9.59
CA VAL A 267 18.59 -11.61 8.15
C VAL A 267 20.01 -11.44 7.61
N ALA A 268 20.50 -12.44 6.87
CA ALA A 268 21.65 -12.27 6.00
C ALA A 268 21.13 -12.05 4.57
N TYR A 269 21.70 -11.12 3.82
CA TYR A 269 21.39 -11.02 2.39
C TYR A 269 22.67 -10.93 1.57
N GLN A 270 22.59 -11.41 0.33
CA GLN A 270 23.64 -11.35 -0.67
C GLN A 270 23.04 -10.87 -1.99
N LEU A 271 23.74 -9.96 -2.66
CA LEU A 271 23.37 -9.48 -3.99
C LEU A 271 24.24 -10.20 -5.01
N ASP A 272 23.60 -10.95 -5.91
CA ASP A 272 24.28 -11.71 -6.95
C ASP A 272 23.80 -11.28 -8.35
N GLY A 273 24.77 -11.16 -9.28
CA GLY A 273 24.51 -11.01 -10.72
C GLY A 273 24.78 -9.63 -11.33
N PRO A 274 25.12 -9.55 -12.64
CA PRO A 274 25.26 -8.29 -13.36
C PRO A 274 23.88 -7.66 -13.64
N ALA A 275 23.72 -6.35 -13.44
CA ALA A 275 22.43 -5.67 -13.55
C ALA A 275 21.71 -5.79 -14.92
N GLN A 276 22.44 -6.16 -15.98
CA GLN A 276 21.87 -6.41 -17.31
C GLN A 276 21.07 -7.72 -17.41
N GLU A 277 21.30 -8.68 -16.50
CA GLU A 277 20.59 -9.98 -16.47
C GLU A 277 19.56 -10.07 -15.32
N GLY A 278 19.33 -8.95 -14.63
CA GLY A 278 18.48 -8.90 -13.43
C GLY A 278 19.31 -9.12 -12.18
N LEU A 279 19.46 -8.05 -11.38
CA LEU A 279 20.07 -8.14 -10.06
C LEU A 279 19.22 -9.08 -9.20
N GLN A 280 19.84 -10.04 -8.53
CA GLN A 280 19.14 -10.94 -7.61
C GLN A 280 19.53 -10.65 -6.17
N LEU A 281 18.53 -10.49 -5.30
CA LEU A 281 18.71 -10.38 -3.86
C LEU A 281 18.40 -11.73 -3.24
N GLN A 282 19.42 -12.39 -2.74
CA GLN A 282 19.26 -13.55 -1.88
C GLN A 282 19.05 -13.07 -0.45
N ILE A 283 17.92 -13.41 0.16
CA ILE A 283 17.65 -13.18 1.59
C ILE A 283 17.65 -14.53 2.28
N VAL A 284 18.45 -14.65 3.32
CA VAL A 284 18.54 -15.81 4.21
C VAL A 284 18.05 -15.39 5.59
N LEU A 285 16.87 -15.85 5.97
CA LEU A 285 16.32 -15.70 7.30
C LEU A 285 16.72 -16.94 8.11
N ARG A 286 17.33 -16.79 9.28
CA ARG A 286 17.68 -17.92 10.15
C ARG A 286 16.85 -17.89 11.46
N PRO A 287 16.68 -19.03 12.15
CA PRO A 287 16.09 -19.05 13.49
C PRO A 287 17.00 -18.42 14.55
#